data_AF-B8XXX9-F1
#
_entry.id   AF-B8XXX9-F1
#
_cell.length_a   1.000
_cell.length_b   1.000
_cell.length_c   1.000
_cell.angle_alpha   90.00
_cell.angle_beta   90.00
_cell.angle_gamma   90.00
#
_symmetry.space_group_name_H-M   'P 1'
#
loop_
_entity.id
_entity.type
_entity.pdbx_description
1 polymer ?
#
loop_
_entity_poly.entity_id
_entity_poly.type
_entity_poly.pdbx_seq_one_letter_code
_entity_poly.pdbx_strand_id
1 'polypeptide(L)'
;TNSNLSLVPEHFFRKATLKNSERYGTAELAKIEGEVLEAREQSSNLEYDIFMRVRAQVESYIKRLQELAKTIATVDVLQSLAVVAENHHYVRPKFNDEHQIKIKNGRHATVEKVMGVQEYIPNSIYFDSQTDIQLITGPNMSGKSTYMRQLA
;
A
#
# COMPACT_ATOMS: atom_id res chain seq x y z
N THR A 1 -15.48 45.51 -32.78
CA THR A 1 -15.27 46.97 -32.70
C THR A 1 -13.80 47.21 -32.93
N ASN A 2 -13.43 47.79 -34.07
CA ASN A 2 -12.04 47.94 -34.51
C ASN A 2 -11.45 49.30 -34.10
N SER A 3 -11.92 49.86 -32.98
CA SER A 3 -11.74 51.27 -32.62
C SER A 3 -10.29 51.67 -32.36
N ASN A 4 -9.43 50.74 -31.98
CA ASN A 4 -8.02 51.02 -31.64
C ASN A 4 -7.03 50.45 -32.66
N LEU A 5 -7.49 49.84 -33.76
CA LEU A 5 -6.62 49.22 -34.78
C LEU A 5 -5.72 50.24 -35.48
N SER A 6 -6.20 51.46 -35.67
CA SER A 6 -5.43 52.57 -36.24
C SER A 6 -4.32 53.11 -35.33
N LEU A 7 -4.32 52.72 -34.04
CA LEU A 7 -3.31 53.12 -33.06
C LEU A 7 -2.17 52.08 -32.95
N VAL A 8 -2.26 50.95 -33.65
CA VAL A 8 -1.23 49.90 -33.64
C VAL A 8 -0.06 50.33 -34.53
N PRO A 9 1.16 50.47 -34.00
CA PRO A 9 2.33 50.85 -34.80
C PRO A 9 2.69 49.80 -35.86
N GLU A 10 3.26 50.22 -37.00
CA GLU A 10 3.56 49.32 -38.14
C GLU A 10 4.53 48.17 -37.81
N HIS A 11 5.39 48.33 -36.81
CA HIS A 11 6.35 47.30 -36.40
C HIS A 11 5.72 46.15 -35.58
N PHE A 12 4.43 46.25 -35.25
CA PHE A 12 3.66 45.18 -34.64
C PHE A 12 3.02 44.31 -35.72
N PHE A 13 3.21 43.00 -35.63
CA PHE A 13 2.51 42.03 -36.47
C PHE A 13 1.44 41.28 -35.66
N ARG A 14 0.32 40.97 -36.30
CA ARG A 14 -0.80 40.28 -35.64
C ARG A 14 -0.45 38.81 -35.43
N LYS A 15 -0.59 38.33 -34.19
CA LYS A 15 -0.35 36.93 -33.78
C LYS A 15 -1.62 36.09 -33.70
N ALA A 16 -2.72 36.65 -33.20
CA ALA A 16 -3.99 35.92 -33.07
C ALA A 16 -5.18 36.87 -33.01
N THR A 17 -6.34 36.42 -33.53
CA THR A 17 -7.62 37.12 -33.40
C THR A 17 -8.51 36.34 -32.43
N LEU A 18 -9.06 37.04 -31.44
CA LEU A 18 -9.99 36.52 -30.44
C LEU A 18 -11.37 37.16 -30.65
N LYS A 19 -12.42 36.59 -30.04
CA LYS A 19 -13.81 37.02 -30.21
C LYS A 19 -14.03 38.52 -29.98
N ASN A 20 -13.25 39.15 -29.10
CA ASN A 20 -13.37 40.57 -28.74
C ASN A 20 -12.04 41.35 -28.80
N SER A 21 -10.92 40.76 -29.26
CA SER A 21 -9.61 41.42 -29.24
C SER A 21 -8.62 40.84 -30.26
N GLU A 22 -7.57 41.60 -30.57
CA GLU A 22 -6.44 41.14 -31.40
C GLU A 22 -5.15 41.15 -30.58
N ARG A 23 -4.33 40.11 -30.74
CA ARG A 23 -3.01 40.00 -30.12
C ARG A 23 -1.95 40.29 -31.16
N TYR A 24 -0.98 41.12 -30.80
CA TYR A 24 0.15 41.48 -31.64
C TYR A 24 1.47 41.11 -30.97
N GLY A 25 2.51 40.91 -31.78
CA GLY A 25 3.89 40.77 -31.35
C GLY A 25 4.79 41.74 -32.11
N THR A 26 6.04 41.84 -31.68
CA THR A 26 7.10 42.55 -32.41
C THR A 26 8.21 41.56 -32.75
N ALA A 27 9.06 41.89 -33.71
CA ALA A 27 10.20 41.03 -34.08
C ALA A 27 11.14 40.77 -32.88
N GLU A 28 11.34 41.78 -32.03
CA GLU A 28 12.12 41.67 -30.79
C GLU A 28 11.49 40.69 -29.79
N LEU A 29 10.18 40.79 -29.56
CA LEU A 29 9.46 39.87 -28.67
C LEU A 29 9.48 38.43 -29.20
N ALA A 30 9.37 38.24 -30.52
CA ALA A 30 9.45 36.92 -31.13
C ALA A 30 10.84 36.29 -30.97
N LYS A 31 11.91 37.09 -31.05
CA LYS A 31 13.28 36.64 -30.79
C LYS A 31 13.45 36.17 -29.34
N ILE A 32 13.01 36.97 -28.38
CA ILE A 32 13.08 36.61 -26.94
C ILE A 32 12.25 35.37 -26.66
N GLU A 33 11.06 35.25 -27.24
CA GLU A 33 10.20 34.06 -27.09
C GLU A 33 10.90 32.80 -27.61
N GLY A 34 11.60 32.88 -28.74
CA GLY A 34 12.41 31.78 -29.27
C GLY A 34 13.55 31.37 -28.33
N GLU A 35 14.33 32.34 -27.84
CA GLU A 35 15.43 32.11 -26.88
C GLU A 35 14.92 31.47 -25.58
N VAL A 36 13.78 31.94 -25.06
CA VAL A 36 13.16 31.39 -23.85
C VAL A 36 12.63 29.97 -24.08
N LEU A 37 12.06 29.69 -25.24
CA LEU A 37 11.55 28.35 -25.56
C LEU A 37 12.70 27.34 -25.67
N GLU A 38 13.78 27.72 -26.37
CA GLU A 38 14.98 26.89 -26.49
C GLU A 38 15.63 26.63 -25.13
N ALA A 39 15.79 27.68 -24.30
CA ALA A 39 16.35 27.54 -22.96
C ALA A 39 15.50 26.61 -22.08
N ARG A 40 14.17 26.65 -22.20
CA ARG A 40 13.27 25.73 -21.48
C ARG A 40 13.44 24.29 -21.92
N GLU A 41 13.56 24.05 -23.22
CA GLU A 41 13.80 22.71 -23.76
C GLU A 41 15.15 22.16 -23.27
N GLN A 42 16.20 22.96 -23.34
CA GLN A 42 17.53 22.59 -22.85
C GLN A 42 17.52 22.31 -21.34
N SER A 43 16.82 23.13 -20.54
CA SER A 43 16.66 22.91 -19.09
C SER A 43 15.96 21.59 -18.80
N SER A 44 14.86 21.30 -19.50
CA SER A 44 14.09 20.06 -19.33
C SER A 44 14.94 18.83 -19.67
N ASN A 45 15.72 18.88 -20.76
CA ASN A 45 16.61 17.79 -21.14
C ASN A 45 17.70 17.57 -20.10
N LEU A 46 18.32 18.65 -19.61
CA LEU A 46 19.34 18.57 -18.57
C LEU A 46 18.79 17.98 -17.25
N GLU A 47 17.58 18.37 -16.85
CA GLU A 47 16.90 17.80 -15.69
C GLU A 47 16.67 16.30 -15.84
N TYR A 48 16.22 15.86 -17.02
CA TYR A 48 16.03 14.45 -17.30
C TYR A 48 17.35 13.66 -17.23
N ASP A 49 18.43 14.22 -17.80
CA ASP A 49 19.76 13.59 -17.75
C ASP A 49 20.30 13.49 -16.31
N ILE A 50 20.09 14.53 -15.51
CA ILE A 50 20.42 14.50 -14.07
C ILE A 50 19.61 13.41 -13.37
N PHE A 51 18.29 13.36 -13.60
CA PHE A 51 17.40 12.37 -13.00
C PHE A 51 17.80 10.94 -13.37
N MET A 52 18.14 10.69 -14.64
CA MET A 52 18.59 9.37 -15.10
C MET A 52 19.91 8.96 -14.44
N ARG A 53 20.84 9.89 -14.22
CA ARG A 53 22.08 9.62 -13.46
C ARG A 53 21.78 9.26 -12.01
N VAL A 54 20.86 9.96 -11.35
CA VAL A 54 20.44 9.62 -9.99
C VAL A 54 19.81 8.23 -9.94
N ARG A 55 18.94 7.89 -10.91
CA ARG A 55 18.34 6.55 -11.00
C ARG A 55 19.39 5.45 -11.13
N ALA A 56 20.37 5.61 -12.02
CA ALA A 56 21.45 4.64 -12.18
C ALA A 56 22.28 4.49 -10.90
N GLN A 57 22.52 5.58 -10.17
CA GLN A 57 23.19 5.52 -8.87
C GLN A 57 22.36 4.73 -7.86
N VAL A 58 21.05 4.98 -7.75
CA VAL A 58 20.15 4.26 -6.84
C VAL A 58 20.04 2.78 -7.21
N GLU A 59 20.01 2.45 -8.50
CA GLU A 59 19.94 1.08 -9.01
C GLU A 59 21.08 0.21 -8.47
N SER A 60 22.29 0.76 -8.33
CA SER A 60 23.44 0.05 -7.75
C SER A 60 23.21 -0.43 -6.30
N TYR A 61 22.24 0.17 -5.60
CA TYR A 61 21.87 -0.19 -4.23
C TYR A 61 20.61 -1.05 -4.13
N ILE A 62 20.01 -1.47 -5.24
CA ILE A 62 18.69 -2.12 -5.24
C ILE A 62 18.65 -3.36 -4.35
N LYS A 63 19.71 -4.18 -4.39
CA LYS A 63 19.82 -5.40 -3.57
C LYS A 63 19.78 -5.07 -2.08
N ARG A 64 20.57 -4.08 -1.65
CA ARG A 64 20.62 -3.61 -0.26
C ARG A 64 19.27 -3.04 0.19
N LEU A 65 18.61 -2.27 -0.66
CA LEU A 65 17.28 -1.70 -0.37
C LEU A 65 16.21 -2.80 -0.22
N GLN A 66 16.24 -3.82 -1.07
CA GLN A 66 15.33 -4.96 -0.98
C GLN A 66 15.57 -5.81 0.27
N GLU A 67 16.83 -6.05 0.63
CA GLU A 67 17.19 -6.75 1.86
C GLU A 67 16.71 -5.98 3.09
N LEU A 68 16.95 -4.67 3.14
CA LEU A 68 16.43 -3.80 4.21
C LEU A 68 14.91 -3.87 4.31
N ALA A 69 14.20 -3.77 3.17
CA ALA A 69 12.75 -3.85 3.14
C ALA A 69 12.23 -5.20 3.70
N LYS A 70 12.87 -6.32 3.35
CA LYS A 70 12.54 -7.64 3.89
C LYS A 70 12.78 -7.73 5.40
N THR A 71 13.88 -7.15 5.89
CA THR A 71 14.17 -7.12 7.32
C THR A 71 13.12 -6.31 8.07
N ILE A 72 12.77 -5.12 7.58
CA ILE A 72 11.72 -4.29 8.20
C ILE A 72 10.38 -5.02 8.19
N ALA A 73 9.99 -5.63 7.07
CA ALA A 73 8.75 -6.40 6.99
C ALA A 73 8.73 -7.59 7.96
N THR A 74 9.87 -8.25 8.16
CA THR A 74 9.99 -9.36 9.11
C THR A 74 9.80 -8.86 10.54
N VAL A 75 10.42 -7.73 10.90
CA VAL A 75 10.24 -7.10 12.21
C VAL A 75 8.79 -6.70 12.45
N ASP A 76 8.14 -6.09 11.45
CA ASP A 76 6.74 -5.66 11.51
C ASP A 76 5.79 -6.85 11.75
N VAL A 77 5.95 -7.93 10.98
CA VAL A 77 5.14 -9.15 11.16
C VAL A 77 5.36 -9.78 12.53
N LEU A 78 6.62 -9.95 12.97
CA LEU A 78 6.92 -10.55 14.26
C LEU A 78 6.41 -9.71 15.43
N GLN A 79 6.53 -8.39 15.33
CA GLN A 79 6.01 -7.46 16.34
C GLN A 79 4.48 -7.51 16.38
N SER A 80 3.81 -7.54 15.22
CA SER A 80 2.35 -7.67 15.13
C SER A 80 1.86 -8.98 15.77
N LEU A 81 2.53 -10.10 15.48
CA LEU A 81 2.23 -11.39 16.11
C LEU A 81 2.45 -11.35 17.64
N ALA A 82 3.52 -10.71 18.11
CA ALA A 82 3.79 -10.56 19.54
C ALA A 82 2.73 -9.72 20.25
N VAL A 83 2.31 -8.60 19.65
CA VAL A 83 1.24 -7.74 20.18
C VAL A 83 -0.08 -8.50 20.25
N VAL A 84 -0.43 -9.23 19.21
CA VAL A 84 -1.63 -10.08 19.19
C VAL A 84 -1.56 -11.15 20.29
N ALA A 85 -0.41 -11.79 20.45
CA ALA A 85 -0.23 -12.82 21.47
C ALA A 85 -0.36 -12.26 22.89
N GLU A 86 0.23 -11.09 23.17
CA GLU A 86 0.17 -10.45 24.48
C GLU A 86 -1.25 -9.96 24.80
N ASN A 87 -1.86 -9.20 23.89
CA ASN A 87 -3.18 -8.61 24.09
C ASN A 87 -4.29 -9.66 24.25
N HIS A 88 -4.13 -10.82 23.61
CA HIS A 88 -5.13 -11.89 23.62
C HIS A 88 -4.70 -13.11 24.43
N HIS A 89 -3.61 -13.01 25.20
CA HIS A 89 -3.07 -14.08 26.03
C HIS A 89 -2.97 -15.41 25.27
N TYR A 90 -2.39 -15.36 24.06
CA TYR A 90 -2.07 -16.56 23.31
C TYR A 90 -0.77 -17.18 23.79
N VAL A 91 -0.65 -18.47 23.59
CA VAL A 91 0.50 -19.27 24.01
C VAL A 91 1.24 -19.78 22.78
N ARG A 92 2.56 -19.87 22.89
CA ARG A 92 3.38 -20.50 21.85
C ARG A 92 3.01 -21.99 21.75
N PRO A 93 2.59 -22.49 20.57
CA PRO A 93 2.30 -23.90 20.40
C PRO A 93 3.57 -24.75 20.49
N LYS A 94 3.42 -26.01 20.90
CA LYS A 94 4.48 -27.02 20.85
C LYS A 94 4.16 -27.99 19.72
N PHE A 95 5.10 -28.11 18.79
CA PHE A 95 5.02 -29.10 17.72
C PHE A 95 5.58 -30.43 18.22
N ASN A 96 5.04 -31.52 17.70
CA ASN A 96 5.49 -32.88 17.94
C ASN A 96 5.39 -33.66 16.60
N ASP A 97 6.14 -34.75 16.50
CA ASP A 97 6.13 -35.64 15.33
C ASP A 97 5.15 -36.82 15.50
N GLU A 98 4.31 -36.76 16.53
CA GLU A 98 3.30 -37.77 16.85
C GLU A 98 1.96 -37.42 16.18
N HIS A 99 1.09 -38.41 16.00
CA HIS A 99 -0.29 -38.14 15.59
C HIS A 99 -1.13 -37.68 16.79
N GLN A 100 -0.76 -36.53 17.38
CA GLN A 100 -1.41 -36.00 18.57
C GLN A 100 -1.72 -34.51 18.46
N ILE A 101 -2.98 -34.15 18.75
CA ILE A 101 -3.44 -32.77 18.94
C ILE A 101 -3.91 -32.60 20.37
N LYS A 102 -3.33 -31.61 21.07
CA LYS A 102 -3.69 -31.27 22.44
C LYS A 102 -3.89 -29.76 22.60
N ILE A 103 -5.13 -29.32 22.50
CA ILE A 103 -5.53 -27.93 22.72
C ILE A 103 -6.31 -27.89 24.04
N LYS A 104 -5.77 -27.24 25.06
CA LYS A 104 -6.45 -27.06 26.35
C LYS A 104 -7.06 -25.67 26.41
N ASN A 105 -8.36 -25.57 26.69
CA ASN A 105 -9.12 -24.31 26.77
C ASN A 105 -8.86 -23.40 25.56
N GLY A 106 -8.89 -23.99 24.36
CA GLY A 106 -8.73 -23.26 23.11
C GLY A 106 -9.91 -22.33 22.85
N ARG A 107 -9.65 -21.26 22.11
CA ARG A 107 -10.63 -20.23 21.77
C ARG A 107 -10.59 -19.96 20.27
N HIS A 108 -11.75 -19.69 19.67
CA HIS A 108 -11.82 -19.33 18.26
C HIS A 108 -11.49 -17.84 18.10
N ALA A 109 -10.32 -17.53 17.54
CA ALA A 109 -9.77 -16.17 17.48
C ALA A 109 -10.77 -15.09 16.99
N THR A 110 -11.49 -15.35 15.89
CA THR A 110 -12.46 -14.38 15.36
C THR A 110 -13.72 -14.25 16.21
N VAL A 111 -14.30 -15.37 16.67
CA VAL A 111 -15.55 -15.35 17.44
C VAL A 111 -15.32 -14.74 18.83
N GLU A 112 -14.20 -15.08 19.49
CA GLU A 112 -13.78 -14.46 20.75
C GLU A 112 -13.67 -12.95 20.63
N LYS A 113 -13.07 -12.44 19.54
CA LYS A 113 -12.91 -11.00 19.33
C LYS A 113 -14.25 -10.26 19.14
N VAL A 114 -15.25 -10.92 18.55
CA VAL A 114 -16.57 -10.34 18.32
C VAL A 114 -17.44 -10.38 19.58
N MET A 115 -17.40 -11.48 20.34
CA MET A 115 -18.19 -11.66 21.56
C MET A 115 -17.56 -10.99 22.80
N GLY A 116 -16.24 -10.82 22.80
CA GLY A 116 -15.48 -10.42 23.97
C GLY A 116 -14.99 -11.62 24.77
N VAL A 117 -13.78 -11.49 25.33
CA VAL A 117 -13.05 -12.57 26.03
C VAL A 117 -13.85 -13.12 27.21
N GLN A 118 -14.62 -12.28 27.91
CA GLN A 118 -15.38 -12.68 29.10
C GLN A 118 -16.62 -13.52 28.78
N GLU A 119 -17.14 -13.45 27.55
CA GLU A 119 -18.37 -14.16 27.15
C GLU A 119 -18.08 -15.48 26.42
N TYR A 120 -16.90 -15.63 25.82
CA TYR A 120 -16.56 -16.84 25.08
C TYR A 120 -16.17 -17.98 26.02
N ILE A 121 -16.84 -19.14 25.88
CA ILE A 121 -16.52 -20.35 26.64
C ILE A 121 -15.44 -21.16 25.89
N PRO A 122 -14.23 -21.33 26.43
CA PRO A 122 -13.15 -22.08 25.78
C PRO A 122 -13.45 -23.58 25.71
N ASN A 123 -12.96 -24.24 24.66
CA ASN A 123 -13.12 -25.69 24.46
C ASN A 123 -11.77 -26.38 24.38
N SER A 124 -11.65 -27.54 25.04
CA SER A 124 -10.47 -28.40 24.87
C SER A 124 -10.69 -29.40 23.74
N ILE A 125 -9.63 -29.70 22.99
CA ILE A 125 -9.61 -30.61 21.86
C ILE A 125 -8.45 -31.59 22.05
N TYR A 126 -8.76 -32.87 22.05
CA TYR A 126 -7.79 -33.96 22.21
C TYR A 126 -7.99 -34.99 21.10
N PHE A 127 -6.96 -35.16 20.28
CA PHE A 127 -6.80 -36.29 19.37
C PHE A 127 -5.52 -36.99 19.83
N ASP A 128 -5.65 -38.23 20.32
CA ASP A 128 -4.51 -39.09 20.57
C ASP A 128 -4.26 -40.00 19.38
N SER A 129 -3.21 -40.82 19.45
CA SER A 129 -2.83 -41.70 18.34
C SER A 129 -3.86 -42.80 18.02
N GLN A 130 -4.93 -42.93 18.81
CA GLN A 130 -6.00 -43.93 18.61
C GLN A 130 -7.32 -43.27 18.18
N THR A 131 -7.37 -41.94 18.14
CA THR A 131 -8.59 -41.17 17.90
C THR A 131 -8.41 -40.30 16.68
N ASP A 132 -8.90 -40.76 15.52
CA ASP A 132 -8.87 -39.99 14.27
C ASP A 132 -10.16 -39.21 14.02
N ILE A 133 -11.26 -39.59 14.69
CA ILE A 133 -12.60 -39.06 14.44
C ILE A 133 -13.30 -38.72 15.76
N GLN A 134 -13.87 -37.53 15.84
CA GLN A 134 -14.79 -37.12 16.90
C GLN A 134 -16.20 -36.94 16.35
N LEU A 135 -17.17 -37.68 16.91
CA LEU A 135 -18.59 -37.52 16.57
C LEU A 135 -19.22 -36.46 17.47
N ILE A 136 -19.57 -35.31 16.90
CA ILE A 136 -20.16 -34.18 17.63
C ILE A 136 -21.65 -34.08 17.31
N THR A 137 -22.51 -34.23 18.33
CA THR A 137 -23.97 -34.12 18.21
C THR A 137 -24.51 -32.98 19.08
N GLY A 138 -25.75 -32.54 18.82
CA GLY A 138 -26.42 -31.51 19.62
C GLY A 138 -27.24 -30.51 18.80
N PRO A 139 -28.09 -29.69 19.45
CA PRO A 139 -29.05 -28.79 18.80
C PRO A 139 -28.38 -27.68 18.00
N ASN A 140 -29.08 -27.04 17.05
CA ASN A 140 -28.55 -25.91 16.29
C ASN A 140 -28.11 -24.76 17.22
N MET A 141 -27.14 -23.95 16.75
CA MET A 141 -26.55 -22.82 17.50
C MET A 141 -25.79 -23.18 18.79
N SER A 142 -25.57 -24.47 19.10
CA SER A 142 -24.78 -24.91 20.27
C SER A 142 -23.24 -24.77 20.11
N GLY A 143 -22.76 -23.95 19.18
CA GLY A 143 -21.32 -23.73 18.96
C GLY A 143 -20.56 -24.85 18.23
N LYS A 144 -21.22 -25.93 17.77
CA LYS A 144 -20.56 -27.05 17.05
C LYS A 144 -19.70 -26.59 15.86
N SER A 145 -20.22 -25.71 15.02
CA SER A 145 -19.46 -25.19 13.86
C SER A 145 -18.29 -24.31 14.28
N THR A 146 -18.41 -23.57 15.38
CA THR A 146 -17.32 -22.78 15.96
C THR A 146 -16.22 -23.69 16.49
N TYR A 147 -16.58 -24.77 17.18
CA TYR A 147 -15.63 -25.79 17.65
C TYR A 147 -14.83 -26.40 16.48
N MET A 148 -15.51 -26.82 15.42
CA MET A 148 -14.86 -27.42 14.25
C MET A 148 -13.91 -26.43 13.55
N ARG A 149 -14.32 -25.16 13.40
CA ARG A 149 -13.49 -24.11 12.80
C ARG A 149 -12.35 -23.64 13.70
N GLN A 150 -12.44 -23.85 15.02
CA GLN A 150 -11.35 -23.54 15.94
C GLN A 150 -10.16 -24.49 15.74
N LEU A 151 -10.44 -25.75 15.37
CA LEU A 151 -9.41 -26.76 15.14
C LEU A 151 -8.69 -26.59 13.80
N ALA A 152 -9.45 -26.21 12.76
CA ALA A 152 -8.97 -26.08 11.38
C ALA A 152 -8.06 -24.86 11.18
#